data_AF-A0A4S8KFX4-F1
#
_entry.id   AF-A0A4S8KFX4-F1
#
_cell.length_a   1.000
_cell.length_b   1.000
_cell.length_c   1.000
_cell.angle_alpha   90.00
_cell.angle_beta   90.00
_cell.angle_gamma   90.00
#
_symmetry.space_group_name_H-M   'P 1'
#
loop_
_entity.id
_entity.type
_entity.pdbx_description
1 polymer ?
#
loop_
_entity_poly.entity_id
_entity_poly.type
_entity_poly.pdbx_seq_one_letter_code
_entity_poly.pdbx_strand_id
1 'polypeptide(L)'
;MELDLENPLASADDDEQQRRRASVSALFAAELDHSIASTIDIAVRRDAVSLILQLLAPCSIGRRSTTLMVPVPAPQAQFTSNDADPFLTYLAVNYVDRFLSKRQIPREKPRIVRLLSVSCLSLASKMSETHFPLAHFQGEEGSPFDSRTIRRMEMLILGALDWRMRSITPFSFLRFFVTFFSPTHPSLIRALRSRASLIILRAQDGDH
;
A
#
# COMPACT_ATOMS: atom_id res chain seq x y z
N MET A 1 17.09 -24.93 53.34
CA MET A 1 16.10 -24.89 52.24
C MET A 1 15.91 -23.44 51.89
N GLU A 2 16.73 -22.92 50.98
CA GLU A 2 16.51 -21.62 50.37
C GLU A 2 15.34 -21.78 49.40
N LEU A 3 14.30 -20.97 49.58
CA LEU A 3 13.16 -20.91 48.68
C LEU A 3 13.46 -19.82 47.67
N ASP A 4 13.96 -20.22 46.50
CA ASP A 4 14.04 -19.36 45.33
C ASP A 4 12.61 -18.94 44.94
N LEU A 5 12.28 -17.68 45.20
CA LEU A 5 11.08 -17.03 44.71
C LEU A 5 11.35 -16.62 43.26
N GLU A 6 11.24 -17.56 42.32
CA GLU A 6 11.13 -17.21 40.91
C GLU A 6 9.89 -16.34 40.72
N ASN A 7 10.12 -15.09 40.31
CA ASN A 7 9.09 -14.10 40.00
C ASN A 7 8.25 -14.60 38.80
N PRO A 8 6.97 -14.98 38.99
CA PRO A 8 6.15 -15.57 37.92
C PRO A 8 5.90 -14.63 36.74
N LEU A 9 6.19 -13.33 36.89
CA LEU A 9 5.96 -12.29 35.89
C LEU A 9 7.09 -12.15 34.86
N ALA A 10 8.28 -12.71 35.10
CA ALA A 10 9.38 -12.64 34.13
C ALA A 10 9.14 -13.55 32.91
N SER A 11 8.49 -14.71 33.10
CA SER A 11 8.24 -15.68 32.04
C SER A 11 7.22 -15.21 30.99
N ALA A 12 6.21 -14.43 31.39
CA ALA A 12 5.13 -14.01 30.51
C ALA A 12 5.57 -12.94 29.49
N ASP A 13 6.41 -11.98 29.92
CA ASP A 13 6.96 -10.97 29.03
C ASP A 13 7.99 -11.58 28.06
N ASP A 14 8.79 -12.55 28.50
CA ASP A 14 9.74 -13.26 27.65
C ASP A 14 9.05 -14.16 26.62
N ASP A 15 7.96 -14.85 26.98
CA ASP A 15 7.16 -15.66 26.05
C ASP A 15 6.46 -14.81 24.98
N GLU A 16 5.90 -13.67 25.38
CA GLU A 16 5.29 -12.69 24.47
C GLU A 16 6.33 -12.08 23.53
N GLN A 17 7.51 -11.72 24.05
CA GLN A 17 8.63 -11.19 23.28
C GLN A 17 9.22 -12.24 22.33
N GLN A 18 9.26 -13.51 22.74
CA GLN A 18 9.75 -14.62 21.92
C GLN A 18 8.75 -14.99 20.82
N ARG A 19 7.43 -15.00 21.11
CA ARG A 19 6.39 -15.12 20.07
C ARG A 19 6.46 -13.99 19.06
N ARG A 20 6.70 -12.76 19.53
CA ARG A 20 6.90 -11.58 18.69
C ARG A 20 8.11 -11.73 17.77
N ARG A 21 9.25 -12.21 18.29
CA ARG A 21 10.46 -12.50 17.49
C ARG A 21 10.24 -13.62 16.46
N ALA A 22 9.51 -14.66 16.83
CA ALA A 22 9.14 -15.74 15.91
C ALA A 22 8.24 -15.24 14.77
N SER A 23 7.29 -14.35 15.06
CA SER A 23 6.44 -13.70 14.05
C SER A 23 7.25 -12.84 13.08
N VAL A 24 8.21 -12.06 13.59
CA VAL A 24 9.15 -11.26 12.77
C VAL A 24 10.04 -12.13 11.89
N SER A 25 10.52 -13.26 12.42
CA SER A 25 11.34 -14.20 11.65
C SER A 25 10.54 -14.89 10.53
N ALA A 26 9.29 -15.26 10.81
CA ALA A 26 8.37 -15.76 9.79
C ALA A 26 8.06 -14.70 8.74
N LEU A 27 8.02 -13.42 9.13
CA LEU A 27 7.85 -12.32 8.19
C LEU A 27 9.05 -12.21 7.23
N PHE A 28 10.28 -12.25 7.73
CA PHE A 28 11.47 -12.23 6.85
C PHE A 28 11.57 -13.47 5.95
N ALA A 29 11.18 -14.65 6.44
CA ALA A 29 11.19 -15.88 5.66
C ALA A 29 10.25 -15.83 4.44
N ALA A 30 9.08 -15.20 4.57
CA ALA A 30 8.15 -15.04 3.44
C ALA A 30 8.49 -13.83 2.53
N GLU A 31 9.36 -12.91 2.95
CA GLU A 31 9.90 -11.83 2.10
C GLU A 31 10.95 -12.35 1.11
N LEU A 32 11.79 -13.30 1.51
CA LEU A 32 12.88 -13.86 0.68
C LEU A 32 12.40 -14.54 -0.63
N ASP A 33 11.15 -14.99 -0.67
CA ASP A 33 10.52 -15.56 -1.87
C ASP A 33 10.16 -14.52 -2.96
N HIS A 34 10.35 -13.22 -2.68
CA HIS A 34 9.92 -12.12 -3.55
C HIS A 34 11.08 -11.46 -4.34
N SER A 35 12.25 -12.09 -4.42
CA SER A 35 13.41 -11.55 -5.13
C SER A 35 13.10 -11.23 -6.61
N ILE A 36 13.20 -9.95 -6.95
CA ILE A 36 12.95 -9.42 -8.29
C ILE A 36 14.19 -9.72 -9.16
N ALA A 37 14.21 -10.90 -9.79
CA ALA A 37 15.38 -11.43 -10.49
C ALA A 37 15.46 -11.08 -11.98
N SER A 38 14.65 -10.16 -12.51
CA SER A 38 14.62 -9.87 -13.95
C SER A 38 14.56 -8.37 -14.24
N THR A 39 15.15 -8.02 -15.39
CA THR A 39 15.23 -6.67 -15.97
C THR A 39 13.82 -6.07 -16.12
N ILE A 40 13.35 -5.35 -15.10
CA ILE A 40 12.09 -4.59 -15.18
C ILE A 40 12.26 -3.53 -16.28
N ASP A 41 11.26 -3.41 -17.16
CA ASP A 41 11.19 -2.26 -18.05
C ASP A 41 10.87 -1.00 -17.22
N ILE A 42 11.93 -0.28 -16.83
CA ILE A 42 11.89 0.87 -15.92
C ILE A 42 10.92 1.96 -16.43
N ALA A 43 10.78 2.12 -17.75
CA ALA A 43 9.87 3.11 -18.33
C ALA A 43 8.40 2.70 -18.10
N VAL A 44 8.05 1.45 -18.40
CA VAL A 44 6.69 0.93 -18.17
C VAL A 44 6.34 0.94 -16.68
N ARG A 45 7.30 0.62 -15.81
CA ARG A 45 7.13 0.75 -14.36
C ARG A 45 6.83 2.19 -13.98
N ARG A 46 7.65 3.14 -14.43
CA ARG A 46 7.49 4.58 -14.12
C ARG A 46 6.12 5.09 -14.55
N ASP A 47 5.68 4.75 -15.77
CA ASP A 47 4.37 5.14 -16.28
C ASP A 47 3.25 4.53 -15.44
N ALA A 48 3.36 3.25 -15.09
CA ALA A 48 2.37 2.55 -14.27
C ALA A 48 2.25 3.16 -12.86
N VAL A 49 3.38 3.46 -12.21
CA VAL A 49 3.45 4.07 -10.87
C VAL A 49 2.91 5.50 -10.92
N SER A 50 3.29 6.30 -11.91
CA SER A 50 2.76 7.65 -12.11
C SER A 50 1.23 7.64 -12.24
N LEU A 51 0.69 6.69 -13.01
CA LEU A 51 -0.75 6.51 -13.13
C LEU A 51 -1.39 6.13 -11.79
N ILE A 52 -0.79 5.19 -11.03
CA ILE A 52 -1.29 4.80 -9.71
C ILE A 52 -1.36 6.01 -8.76
N LEU A 53 -0.31 6.83 -8.73
CA LEU A 53 -0.27 8.03 -7.89
C LEU A 53 -1.31 9.07 -8.32
N GLN A 54 -1.46 9.31 -9.62
CA GLN A 54 -2.49 10.23 -10.14
C GLN A 54 -3.91 9.75 -9.82
N LEU A 55 -4.15 8.44 -9.89
CA LEU A 55 -5.43 7.81 -9.60
C LEU A 55 -5.81 7.84 -8.11
N LEU A 56 -4.81 7.86 -7.24
CA LEU A 56 -4.99 7.94 -5.79
C LEU A 56 -4.94 9.38 -5.25
N ALA A 57 -4.40 10.32 -6.03
CA ALA A 57 -4.38 11.72 -5.64
C ALA A 57 -5.82 12.23 -5.49
N PRO A 58 -6.16 12.90 -4.37
CA PRO A 58 -7.45 13.54 -4.25
C PRO A 58 -7.58 14.55 -5.40
N CYS A 59 -8.58 14.33 -6.27
CA CYS A 59 -8.89 15.22 -7.38
C CYS A 59 -8.95 16.66 -6.83
N SER A 60 -7.90 17.42 -7.07
CA SER A 60 -7.92 18.86 -6.91
C SER A 60 -8.65 19.40 -8.14
N ILE A 61 -9.94 19.05 -8.27
CA ILE A 61 -10.86 19.74 -9.16
C ILE A 61 -10.96 21.14 -8.57
N GLY A 62 -10.21 22.06 -9.18
CA GLY A 62 -10.28 23.47 -8.89
C GLY A 62 -11.73 23.93 -9.02
N ARG A 63 -12.40 24.14 -7.88
CA ARG A 63 -13.57 25.02 -7.83
C ARG A 63 -13.07 26.45 -7.99
N ARG A 64 -12.86 26.86 -9.24
CA ARG A 64 -13.20 28.23 -9.64
C ARG A 64 -14.67 28.21 -10.04
N SER A 65 -15.55 28.50 -9.10
CA SER A 65 -16.77 29.22 -9.42
C SER A 65 -17.29 29.96 -8.19
N THR A 66 -17.46 31.26 -8.42
CA THR A 66 -17.83 32.36 -7.53
C THR A 66 -19.15 32.16 -6.78
N THR A 67 -19.19 32.68 -5.54
CA THR A 67 -20.35 33.27 -4.84
C THR A 67 -21.45 32.33 -4.33
N LEU A 68 -21.52 32.12 -3.01
CA LEU A 68 -22.54 32.75 -2.14
C LEU A 68 -22.29 32.45 -0.66
N MET A 69 -22.57 33.47 0.14
CA MET A 69 -22.21 33.69 1.52
C MET A 69 -23.23 33.04 2.46
N VAL A 70 -22.83 32.05 3.27
CA VAL A 70 -23.47 31.73 4.57
C VAL A 70 -22.43 31.09 5.50
N PRO A 71 -22.13 31.68 6.67
CA PRO A 71 -21.39 30.98 7.72
C PRO A 71 -22.37 30.21 8.60
N VAL A 72 -22.45 28.88 8.42
CA VAL A 72 -23.07 27.97 9.40
C VAL A 72 -21.94 27.37 10.25
N PRO A 73 -21.98 27.46 11.59
CA PRO A 73 -20.99 26.81 12.43
C PRO A 73 -21.34 25.33 12.54
N ALA A 74 -20.64 24.48 11.78
CA ALA A 74 -20.67 23.03 11.92
C ALA A 74 -19.69 22.57 13.02
N PRO A 75 -20.02 21.53 13.80
CA PRO A 75 -19.13 20.95 14.80
C PRO A 75 -17.93 20.31 14.13
N GLN A 76 -16.77 20.38 14.78
CA GLN A 76 -15.48 19.94 14.23
C GLN A 76 -15.44 18.43 13.98
N ALA A 77 -15.81 18.02 12.77
CA ALA A 77 -15.32 16.80 12.14
C ALA A 77 -14.15 17.20 11.24
N GLN A 78 -12.97 17.39 11.82
CA GLN A 78 -11.72 17.44 11.04
C GLN A 78 -11.37 16.02 10.59
N PHE A 79 -12.08 15.51 9.58
CA PHE A 79 -11.65 14.38 8.77
C PHE A 79 -11.20 14.94 7.41
N THR A 80 -10.05 15.61 7.40
CA THR A 80 -9.36 15.93 6.16
C THR A 80 -7.99 15.26 6.20
N SER A 81 -8.00 13.95 6.02
CA SER A 81 -6.81 13.22 5.57
C SER A 81 -7.29 12.20 4.56
N ASN A 82 -7.79 12.67 3.41
CA ASN A 82 -7.80 11.86 2.19
C ASN A 82 -6.38 11.84 1.60
N ASP A 83 -5.39 11.56 2.45
CA ASP A 83 -4.08 11.16 1.99
C ASP A 83 -4.24 9.73 1.50
N ALA A 84 -3.89 9.47 0.25
CA ALA A 84 -3.91 8.13 -0.33
C ALA A 84 -3.30 7.13 0.66
N ASP A 85 -4.01 6.02 0.96
CA ASP A 85 -3.54 5.02 1.91
C ASP A 85 -2.14 4.52 1.47
N PRO A 86 -1.08 4.79 2.26
CA PRO A 86 0.28 4.40 1.88
C PRO A 86 0.43 2.90 1.66
N PHE A 87 -0.36 2.11 2.40
CA PHE A 87 -0.34 0.66 2.26
C PHE A 87 -0.95 0.21 0.92
N LEU A 88 -2.09 0.79 0.52
CA LEU A 88 -2.73 0.55 -0.77
C LEU A 88 -1.79 0.89 -1.93
N THR A 89 -1.15 2.06 -1.90
CA THR A 89 -0.19 2.49 -2.93
C THR A 89 0.96 1.50 -3.05
N TYR A 90 1.59 1.16 -1.92
CA TYR A 90 2.73 0.24 -1.88
C TYR A 90 2.39 -1.12 -2.47
N LEU A 91 1.21 -1.66 -2.10
CA LEU A 91 0.77 -2.96 -2.55
C LEU A 91 0.49 -2.98 -4.06
N ALA A 92 -0.11 -1.92 -4.59
CA ALA A 92 -0.33 -1.77 -6.03
C ALA A 92 1.00 -1.69 -6.81
N VAL A 93 1.98 -0.93 -6.32
CA VAL A 93 3.33 -0.84 -6.91
C VAL A 93 4.04 -2.21 -6.86
N ASN A 94 3.97 -2.92 -5.72
CA ASN A 94 4.53 -4.26 -5.59
C ASN A 94 3.95 -5.24 -6.61
N TYR A 95 2.64 -5.17 -6.89
CA TYR A 95 2.01 -6.00 -7.91
C TYR A 95 2.47 -5.65 -9.33
N VAL A 96 2.67 -4.37 -9.64
CA VAL A 96 3.25 -3.93 -10.92
C VAL A 96 4.65 -4.51 -11.08
N ASP A 97 5.53 -4.33 -10.09
CA ASP A 97 6.91 -4.80 -10.15
C ASP A 97 6.99 -6.32 -10.37
N ARG A 98 6.20 -7.08 -9.61
CA ARG A 98 6.15 -8.55 -9.71
C ARG A 98 5.51 -9.03 -11.00
N PHE A 99 4.59 -8.27 -11.57
CA PHE A 99 4.01 -8.59 -12.87
C PHE A 99 5.04 -8.35 -13.98
N LEU A 100 5.69 -7.18 -13.98
CA LEU A 100 6.69 -6.80 -14.97
C LEU A 100 7.96 -7.67 -14.90
N SER A 101 8.27 -8.24 -13.74
CA SER A 101 9.37 -9.21 -13.63
C SER A 101 9.10 -10.53 -14.36
N LYS A 102 7.82 -10.92 -14.50
CA LYS A 102 7.41 -12.18 -15.16
C LYS A 102 6.84 -12.00 -16.56
N ARG A 103 6.45 -10.78 -16.94
CA ARG A 103 5.76 -10.45 -18.19
C ARG A 103 6.31 -9.15 -18.76
N GLN A 104 6.66 -9.18 -20.05
CA GLN A 104 7.00 -7.96 -20.78
C GLN A 104 5.74 -7.35 -21.37
N ILE A 105 5.61 -6.02 -21.26
CA ILE A 105 4.53 -5.25 -21.88
C ILE A 105 5.14 -4.41 -23.00
N PRO A 106 4.63 -4.52 -24.24
CA PRO A 106 5.08 -3.66 -25.33
C PRO A 106 4.82 -2.18 -25.00
N ARG A 107 5.86 -1.34 -25.06
CA ARG A 107 5.77 0.11 -24.78
C ARG A 107 4.78 0.85 -25.69
N GLU A 108 4.55 0.35 -26.90
CA GLU A 108 3.65 0.93 -27.90
C GLU A 108 2.16 0.89 -27.49
N LYS A 109 1.83 0.30 -26.34
CA LYS A 109 0.44 0.10 -25.89
C LYS A 109 0.22 0.73 -24.50
N PRO A 110 0.19 2.07 -24.38
CA PRO A 110 -0.02 2.77 -23.09
C PRO A 110 -1.36 2.40 -22.42
N ARG A 111 -2.35 2.00 -23.23
CA ARG A 111 -3.63 1.48 -22.74
C ARG A 111 -3.47 0.20 -21.90
N ILE A 112 -2.51 -0.67 -22.22
CA ILE A 112 -2.24 -1.88 -21.42
C ILE A 112 -1.61 -1.50 -20.08
N VAL A 113 -0.69 -0.54 -20.07
CA VAL A 113 -0.08 -0.01 -18.84
C VAL A 113 -1.15 0.59 -17.92
N ARG A 114 -2.06 1.40 -18.47
CA ARG A 114 -3.20 1.94 -17.71
C ARG A 114 -4.11 0.84 -17.16
N LEU A 115 -4.41 -0.19 -17.95
CA LEU A 115 -5.21 -1.34 -17.51
C LEU A 115 -4.51 -2.13 -16.40
N LEU A 116 -3.18 -2.32 -16.50
CA LEU A 116 -2.36 -2.92 -15.45
C LEU A 116 -2.49 -2.12 -14.15
N SER A 117 -2.22 -0.81 -14.19
CA SER A 117 -2.28 0.08 -13.02
C SER A 117 -3.65 0.02 -12.33
N VAL A 118 -4.74 0.15 -13.10
CA VAL A 118 -6.12 0.09 -12.58
C VAL A 118 -6.43 -1.28 -11.96
N SER A 119 -5.96 -2.37 -12.58
CA SER A 119 -6.21 -3.72 -12.09
C SER A 119 -5.37 -4.04 -10.85
N CYS A 120 -4.13 -3.57 -10.77
CA CYS A 120 -3.29 -3.65 -9.57
C CYS A 120 -3.92 -2.89 -8.40
N LEU A 121 -4.45 -1.68 -8.63
CA LEU A 121 -5.20 -0.93 -7.62
C LEU A 121 -6.46 -1.66 -7.15
N SER A 122 -7.24 -2.22 -8.08
CA SER A 122 -8.43 -3.01 -7.75
C SER A 122 -8.11 -4.26 -6.93
N LEU A 123 -7.02 -4.95 -7.24
CA LEU A 123 -6.56 -6.09 -6.45
C LEU A 123 -6.02 -5.65 -5.07
N ALA A 124 -5.29 -4.54 -5.02
CA ALA A 124 -4.74 -4.01 -3.78
C ALA A 124 -5.87 -3.59 -2.84
N SER A 125 -6.90 -2.90 -3.34
CA SER A 125 -8.05 -2.48 -2.54
C SER A 125 -8.85 -3.65 -1.99
N LYS A 126 -8.96 -4.75 -2.76
CA LYS A 126 -9.57 -6.01 -2.29
C LYS A 126 -8.76 -6.69 -1.19
N MET A 127 -7.45 -6.48 -1.15
CA MET A 127 -6.54 -7.09 -0.18
C MET A 127 -6.35 -6.25 1.08
N SER A 128 -6.44 -4.93 0.98
CA SER A 128 -6.29 -3.99 2.11
C SER A 128 -7.61 -3.69 2.83
N GLU A 129 -8.74 -4.29 2.41
CA GLU A 129 -10.10 -3.96 2.87
C GLU A 129 -10.47 -2.48 2.70
N THR A 130 -9.69 -1.71 1.94
CA THR A 130 -9.98 -0.31 1.65
C THR A 130 -10.98 -0.22 0.50
N HIS A 131 -12.06 0.52 0.70
CA HIS A 131 -13.03 0.74 -0.36
C HIS A 131 -12.48 1.78 -1.36
N PHE A 132 -11.85 1.31 -2.43
CA PHE A 132 -11.42 2.15 -3.54
C PHE A 132 -12.54 2.20 -4.61
N PRO A 133 -13.17 3.37 -4.86
CA PRO A 133 -14.25 3.46 -5.83
C PRO A 133 -13.71 3.38 -7.26
N LEU A 134 -13.73 2.16 -7.83
CA LEU A 134 -13.34 1.88 -9.23
C LEU A 134 -14.11 2.73 -10.27
N ALA A 135 -15.25 3.33 -9.87
CA ALA A 135 -16.05 4.22 -10.70
C ALA A 135 -15.30 5.49 -11.15
N HIS A 136 -14.21 5.88 -10.47
CA HIS A 136 -13.44 7.09 -10.81
C HIS A 136 -12.49 6.86 -12.00
N PHE A 137 -12.28 5.62 -12.43
CA PHE A 137 -11.47 5.29 -13.61
C PHE A 137 -12.17 5.60 -14.96
N GLN A 138 -13.33 6.26 -14.90
CA GLN A 138 -14.16 6.61 -16.06
C GLN A 138 -13.79 7.95 -16.72
N GLY A 139 -12.94 8.77 -16.10
CA GLY A 139 -12.62 10.12 -16.59
C GLY A 139 -11.14 10.28 -16.93
N GLU A 140 -10.80 10.13 -18.21
CA GLU A 140 -9.99 11.04 -19.04
C GLU A 140 -9.47 10.26 -20.25
N GLU A 141 -9.91 10.73 -21.42
CA GLU A 141 -9.47 10.41 -22.78
C GLU A 141 -9.22 8.92 -23.10
N GLY A 142 -10.24 8.31 -23.69
CA GLY A 142 -10.25 6.92 -24.12
C GLY A 142 -11.26 6.12 -23.30
N SER A 143 -12.21 5.49 -24.00
CA SER A 143 -13.33 4.71 -23.45
C SER A 143 -12.99 3.99 -22.13
N PRO A 144 -13.84 4.12 -21.09
CA PRO A 144 -13.64 3.46 -19.81
C PRO A 144 -13.44 1.96 -20.01
N PHE A 145 -12.52 1.36 -19.24
CA PHE A 145 -12.37 -0.09 -19.27
C PHE A 145 -13.65 -0.72 -18.74
N ASP A 146 -14.22 -1.64 -19.52
CA ASP A 146 -15.31 -2.48 -19.03
C ASP A 146 -14.82 -3.28 -17.82
N SER A 147 -15.69 -3.43 -16.83
CA SER A 147 -15.52 -4.30 -15.67
C SER A 147 -14.96 -5.69 -16.04
N ARG A 148 -15.41 -6.27 -17.17
CA ARG A 148 -14.91 -7.57 -17.67
C ARG A 148 -13.45 -7.50 -18.10
N THR A 149 -13.02 -6.37 -18.66
CA THR A 149 -11.64 -6.16 -19.11
C THR A 149 -10.71 -6.02 -17.91
N ILE A 150 -11.11 -5.25 -16.89
CA ILE A 150 -10.39 -5.15 -15.62
C ILE A 150 -10.30 -6.54 -14.99
N ARG A 151 -11.42 -7.28 -14.89
CA ARG A 151 -11.43 -8.61 -14.29
C ARG A 151 -10.52 -9.61 -15.02
N ARG A 152 -10.45 -9.57 -16.35
CA ARG A 152 -9.53 -10.41 -17.13
C ARG A 152 -8.07 -10.08 -16.79
N MET A 153 -7.74 -8.79 -16.70
CA MET A 153 -6.39 -8.38 -16.32
C MET A 153 -6.05 -8.77 -14.86
N GLU A 154 -7.01 -8.65 -13.93
CA GLU A 154 -6.82 -9.13 -12.55
C GLU A 154 -6.44 -10.62 -12.52
N MET A 155 -7.11 -11.46 -13.31
CA MET A 155 -6.79 -12.88 -13.40
C MET A 155 -5.38 -13.13 -13.96
N LEU A 156 -4.94 -12.33 -14.94
CA LEU A 156 -3.56 -12.40 -15.46
C LEU A 156 -2.53 -12.02 -14.41
N ILE A 157 -2.81 -10.98 -13.61
CA ILE A 157 -1.94 -10.55 -12.52
C ILE A 157 -1.88 -11.65 -11.45
N LEU A 158 -3.03 -12.17 -11.01
CA LEU A 158 -3.11 -13.26 -10.04
C LEU A 158 -2.35 -14.49 -10.51
N GLY A 159 -2.52 -14.88 -11.77
CA GLY A 159 -1.79 -15.99 -12.37
C GLY A 159 -0.28 -15.72 -12.44
N ALA A 160 0.14 -14.51 -12.81
CA ALA A 160 1.56 -14.14 -12.81
C ALA A 160 2.14 -14.16 -11.39
N LEU A 161 1.39 -13.74 -10.37
CA LEU A 161 1.84 -13.70 -8.98
C LEU A 161 1.67 -15.04 -8.24
N ASP A 162 1.26 -16.12 -8.93
CA ASP A 162 0.95 -17.43 -8.34
C ASP A 162 -0.08 -17.30 -7.18
N TRP A 163 -1.01 -16.35 -7.30
CA TRP A 163 -2.01 -15.98 -6.29
C TRP A 163 -1.42 -15.48 -4.94
N ARG A 164 -0.10 -15.24 -4.88
CA ARG A 164 0.60 -14.76 -3.68
C ARG A 164 0.44 -13.25 -3.52
N MET A 165 -0.77 -12.81 -3.18
CA MET A 165 -1.12 -11.39 -3.06
C MET A 165 -0.77 -10.79 -1.70
N ARG A 166 -0.65 -11.62 -0.66
CA ARG A 166 -0.22 -11.19 0.68
C ARG A 166 1.30 -11.18 0.78
N SER A 167 1.93 -10.36 -0.04
CA SER A 167 3.36 -10.06 0.13
C SER A 167 3.57 -9.37 1.47
N ILE A 168 4.68 -9.71 2.12
CA ILE A 168 5.07 -9.04 3.35
C ILE A 168 5.51 -7.64 2.99
N THR A 169 4.97 -6.67 3.72
CA THR A 169 5.27 -5.26 3.47
C THR A 169 6.06 -4.69 4.64
N PRO A 170 6.93 -3.68 4.40
CA PRO A 170 7.59 -2.93 5.45
C PRO A 170 6.62 -2.34 6.48
N PHE A 171 5.35 -2.13 6.09
CA PHE A 171 4.29 -1.66 7.00
C PHE A 171 3.94 -2.68 8.10
N SER A 172 4.04 -3.99 7.83
CA SER A 172 3.87 -5.02 8.86
C SER A 172 4.95 -4.90 9.94
N PHE A 173 6.20 -4.67 9.53
CA PHE A 173 7.30 -4.41 10.45
C PHE A 173 7.15 -3.05 11.14
N LEU A 174 6.68 -2.02 10.45
CA LEU A 174 6.40 -0.72 11.07
C LEU A 174 5.38 -0.85 12.20
N ARG A 175 4.30 -1.60 12.00
CA ARG A 175 3.30 -1.87 13.05
C ARG A 175 3.93 -2.57 14.25
N PHE A 176 4.84 -3.50 14.01
CA PHE A 176 5.61 -4.16 15.06
C PHE A 176 6.55 -3.18 15.79
N PHE A 177 7.37 -2.41 15.07
CA PHE A 177 8.33 -1.51 15.70
C PHE A 177 7.67 -0.37 16.49
N VAL A 178 6.48 0.07 16.05
CA VAL A 178 5.69 1.07 16.78
C VAL A 178 5.34 0.61 18.20
N THR A 179 5.22 -0.69 18.46
CA THR A 179 4.88 -1.19 19.81
C THR A 179 6.01 -1.04 20.82
N PHE A 180 7.25 -0.78 20.38
CA PHE A 180 8.36 -0.48 21.31
C PHE A 180 8.30 0.94 21.89
N PHE A 181 7.49 1.83 21.30
CA PHE A 181 7.32 3.19 21.80
C PHE A 181 6.17 3.25 22.80
N SER A 182 6.39 3.91 23.93
CA SER A 182 5.37 4.04 24.98
C SER A 182 4.10 4.71 24.44
N PRO A 183 2.88 4.21 24.74
CA PRO A 183 1.62 4.80 24.30
C PRO A 183 1.32 6.17 24.91
N THR A 184 2.18 6.68 25.79
CA THR A 184 2.04 7.95 26.52
C THR A 184 1.85 9.17 25.61
N HIS A 185 2.33 9.11 24.36
CA HIS A 185 2.15 10.19 23.38
C HIS A 185 1.61 9.67 22.04
N PRO A 186 0.27 9.52 21.89
CA PRO A 186 -0.37 9.06 20.66
C PRO A 186 -0.06 9.93 19.43
N SER A 187 0.19 11.23 19.64
CA SER A 187 0.58 12.17 18.59
C SER A 187 1.97 11.86 18.00
N LEU A 188 2.93 11.49 18.84
CA LEU A 188 4.28 11.11 18.43
C LEU A 188 4.24 9.78 17.65
N ILE A 189 3.48 8.80 18.13
CA ILE A 189 3.29 7.52 17.42
C ILE A 189 2.66 7.76 16.04
N ARG A 190 1.65 8.63 15.95
CA ARG A 190 1.01 8.99 14.67
C ARG A 190 2.00 9.67 13.73
N ALA A 191 2.79 10.61 14.22
CA ALA A 191 3.81 11.30 13.43
C ALA A 191 4.90 10.34 12.94
N LEU A 192 5.38 9.44 13.81
CA LEU A 192 6.37 8.42 13.48
C LEU A 192 5.84 7.46 12.41
N ARG A 193 4.61 6.95 12.58
CA ARG A 193 3.96 6.09 11.58
C ARG A 193 3.81 6.81 10.25
N SER A 194 3.32 8.05 10.24
CA SER A 194 3.17 8.85 9.03
C SER A 194 4.50 9.05 8.31
N ARG A 195 5.55 9.46 9.03
CA ARG A 195 6.87 9.71 8.46
C ARG A 195 7.54 8.43 7.96
N ALA A 196 7.43 7.33 8.70
CA ALA A 196 7.98 6.04 8.27
C ALA A 196 7.25 5.50 7.02
N SER A 197 5.92 5.58 6.98
CA SER A 197 5.12 5.22 5.79
C SER A 197 5.56 5.99 4.55
N LEU A 198 5.79 7.30 4.69
CA LEU A 198 6.27 8.15 3.59
C LEU A 198 7.67 7.73 3.11
N ILE A 199 8.58 7.41 4.04
CA ILE A 199 9.93 6.94 3.70
C ILE A 199 9.87 5.61 2.96
N ILE A 200 9.04 4.67 3.43
CA ILE A 200 8.82 3.37 2.79
C ILE A 200 8.32 3.55 1.36
N LEU A 201 7.36 4.44 1.13
CA LEU A 201 6.86 4.73 -0.21
C LEU A 201 7.94 5.34 -1.11
N ARG A 202 8.64 6.38 -0.64
CA ARG A 202 9.68 7.07 -1.41
C ARG A 202 10.83 6.14 -1.79
N ALA A 203 11.13 5.15 -0.95
CA ALA A 203 12.14 4.14 -1.27
C ALA A 203 11.77 3.27 -2.47
N GLN A 204 10.49 3.14 -2.84
CA GLN A 204 10.06 2.41 -4.04
C GLN A 204 10.26 3.20 -5.34
N ASP A 205 10.19 4.53 -5.28
CA ASP A 205 10.27 5.39 -6.48
C ASP A 205 11.67 5.42 -7.10
N GLY A 206 12.72 5.09 -6.34
CA GLY A 206 14.06 4.85 -6.87
C GLY A 206 14.76 6.08 -7.45
N ASP A 207 14.30 7.30 -7.14
CA ASP A 207 15.02 8.54 -7.49
C ASP A 207 16.31 8.65 -6.65
N HIS A 208 17.38 8.07 -7.18
CA HIS A 208 18.77 8.38 -6.87
C HIS A 208 19.48 8.83 -8.13
#